data_AF-A0A8D8BIR1-F1
#
_entry.id   AF-A0A8D8BIR1-F1
#
_cell.length_a   1.000
_cell.length_b   1.000
_cell.length_c   1.000
_cell.angle_alpha   90.00
_cell.angle_beta   90.00
_cell.angle_gamma   90.00
#
_symmetry.space_group_name_H-M   'P 1'
#
loop_
_entity.id
_entity.type
_entity.pdbx_description
1 polymer ?
#
loop_
_entity_poly.entity_id
_entity_poly.type
_entity_poly.pdbx_seq_one_letter_code
_entity_poly.pdbx_strand_id
1 'polypeptide(L)'
;LNADGSEDHGLFQISDIYWCSPPGKGWVCGLSCSDLEDNDLTDDVECMKTIYEEHTRLSGDGFTAWAVYRPYCQGRSDHYINGCFDADPTTSTLLPSTTKRLSSTTPRTTRWSPITSKSTMLPTTSPTTQRSTISTTTARSAIKSTTSLF
;
A
#
# COMPACT_ATOMS: atom_id res chain seq x y z
N LEU A 1 -10.80 -9.54 -7.31
CA LEU A 1 -10.76 -10.15 -5.97
C LEU A 1 -9.74 -11.27 -5.95
N ASN A 2 -8.65 -11.01 -5.24
CA ASN A 2 -7.60 -11.96 -4.93
C ASN A 2 -8.10 -12.97 -3.88
N ALA A 3 -7.35 -14.07 -3.68
CA ALA A 3 -7.76 -15.14 -2.76
C ALA A 3 -7.90 -14.69 -1.30
N ASP A 4 -7.24 -13.59 -0.92
CA ASP A 4 -7.29 -12.95 0.39
C ASP A 4 -8.38 -11.87 0.50
N GLY A 5 -9.15 -11.66 -0.57
CA GLY A 5 -10.20 -10.63 -0.65
C GLY A 5 -9.70 -9.23 -0.98
N SER A 6 -8.40 -9.06 -1.27
CA SER A 6 -7.85 -7.80 -1.77
C SER A 6 -8.22 -7.54 -3.23
N GLU A 7 -8.05 -6.30 -3.65
CA GLU A 7 -8.14 -5.87 -5.04
C GLU A 7 -6.84 -5.16 -5.46
N ASP A 8 -6.55 -5.24 -6.76
CA ASP A 8 -5.40 -4.58 -7.38
C ASP A 8 -5.91 -3.46 -8.28
N HIS A 9 -5.40 -2.25 -8.06
CA HIS A 9 -5.93 -1.03 -8.62
C HIS A 9 -5.04 -0.46 -9.72
N GLY A 10 -5.68 0.15 -10.71
CA GLY A 10 -4.99 0.95 -11.71
C GLY A 10 -4.14 0.18 -12.71
N LEU A 11 -3.41 0.96 -13.51
CA LEU A 11 -2.53 0.46 -14.57
C LEU A 11 -1.42 -0.45 -14.03
N PHE A 12 -0.91 -0.14 -12.85
CA PHE A 12 0.18 -0.89 -12.22
C PHE A 12 -0.31 -2.02 -11.31
N GLN A 13 -1.62 -2.28 -11.21
CA GLN A 13 -2.18 -3.36 -10.40
C GLN A 13 -1.64 -3.34 -8.96
N ILE A 14 -1.85 -2.21 -8.28
CA ILE A 14 -1.35 -1.95 -6.92
C ILE A 14 -2.37 -2.44 -5.88
N SER A 15 -1.93 -3.28 -4.95
CA SER A 15 -2.81 -3.94 -3.97
C SER A 15 -3.29 -3.03 -2.83
N ASP A 16 -4.60 -3.04 -2.57
CA ASP A 16 -5.27 -2.32 -1.47
C ASP A 16 -4.98 -2.85 -0.05
N ILE A 17 -4.33 -4.00 0.05
CA ILE A 17 -3.97 -4.58 1.35
C ILE A 17 -2.75 -3.86 1.96
N TYR A 18 -1.89 -3.25 1.13
CA TYR A 18 -0.63 -2.62 1.57
C TYR A 18 -0.48 -1.15 1.16
N TRP A 19 -0.93 -0.76 -0.04
CA TRP A 19 -0.46 0.49 -0.66
C TRP A 19 -1.47 1.63 -0.65
N CYS A 20 -2.75 1.34 -0.92
CA CYS A 20 -3.84 2.34 -1.00
C CYS A 20 -5.05 1.97 -0.12
N SER A 21 -5.85 2.96 0.28
CA SER A 21 -7.18 2.75 0.88
C SER A 21 -8.02 4.04 0.91
N PRO A 22 -9.36 4.04 0.99
CA PRO A 22 -10.27 2.90 0.95
C PRO A 22 -10.63 2.46 -0.50
N PRO A 23 -11.13 1.22 -0.69
CA PRO A 23 -11.23 0.14 0.31
C PRO A 23 -9.85 -0.41 0.70
N GLY A 24 -9.79 -1.33 1.67
CA GLY A 24 -8.53 -1.93 2.09
C GLY A 24 -7.91 -1.33 3.35
N LYS A 25 -6.69 -1.77 3.66
CA LYS A 25 -5.91 -1.37 4.86
C LYS A 25 -4.59 -0.70 4.52
N GLY A 26 -4.24 -0.68 3.23
CA GLY A 26 -3.02 -0.08 2.73
C GLY A 26 -3.07 1.43 2.86
N TRP A 27 -2.01 2.05 3.37
CA TRP A 27 -1.93 3.53 3.40
C TRP A 27 -0.49 4.00 3.24
N VAL A 28 0.39 3.12 2.75
CA VAL A 28 1.81 3.43 2.60
C VAL A 28 2.02 4.54 1.56
N CYS A 29 1.24 4.55 0.48
CA CYS A 29 1.28 5.63 -0.51
C CYS A 29 0.47 6.87 -0.11
N GLY A 30 -0.31 6.82 0.97
CA GLY A 30 -1.08 7.97 1.47
C GLY A 30 -2.18 8.50 0.53
N LEU A 31 -2.70 7.64 -0.35
CA LEU A 31 -3.72 7.95 -1.37
C LEU A 31 -4.88 6.95 -1.34
N SER A 32 -6.01 7.33 -1.95
CA SER A 32 -7.15 6.44 -2.11
C SER A 32 -6.99 5.51 -3.29
N CYS A 33 -7.54 4.30 -3.22
CA CYS A 33 -7.40 3.36 -4.34
C CYS A 33 -8.07 3.86 -5.62
N SER A 34 -9.08 4.73 -5.52
CA SER A 34 -9.68 5.39 -6.68
C SER A 34 -8.78 6.42 -7.36
N ASP A 35 -7.79 6.98 -6.66
CA ASP A 35 -6.84 7.92 -7.28
C ASP A 35 -5.97 7.17 -8.31
N LEU A 36 -5.65 5.89 -8.06
CA LEU A 36 -4.92 5.01 -8.99
C LEU A 36 -5.71 4.55 -10.22
N GLU A 37 -7.00 4.87 -10.31
CA GLU A 37 -7.89 4.38 -11.38
C GLU A 37 -8.28 5.46 -12.38
N ASP A 38 -7.77 6.68 -12.20
CA ASP A 38 -8.07 7.80 -13.08
C ASP A 38 -7.08 7.88 -14.28
N ASN A 39 -7.07 9.01 -14.99
CA ASN A 39 -6.23 9.17 -16.18
C ASN A 39 -4.90 9.92 -15.90
N ASP A 40 -4.75 10.49 -14.72
CA ASP A 40 -3.56 11.19 -14.28
C ASP A 40 -2.61 10.23 -13.56
N LEU A 41 -1.63 9.69 -14.28
CA LEU A 41 -0.68 8.71 -13.73
C LEU A 41 0.34 9.29 -12.73
N THR A 42 0.19 10.55 -12.30
CA THR A 42 1.20 11.23 -11.50
C THR A 42 1.39 10.55 -10.14
N ASP A 43 0.30 10.29 -9.43
CA ASP A 43 0.32 9.61 -8.13
C ASP A 43 0.51 8.09 -8.26
N ASP A 44 0.04 7.48 -9.35
CA ASP A 44 0.36 6.08 -9.68
C ASP A 44 1.86 5.85 -9.76
N VAL A 45 2.56 6.70 -10.52
CA VAL A 45 4.01 6.59 -10.73
C VAL A 45 4.77 6.91 -9.45
N GLU A 46 4.28 7.83 -8.61
CA GLU A 46 4.86 8.09 -7.29
C GLU A 46 4.74 6.87 -6.38
N CYS A 47 3.55 6.28 -6.26
CA CYS A 47 3.31 5.08 -5.46
C CYS A 47 4.12 3.88 -6.00
N MET A 48 4.19 3.69 -7.32
CA MET A 48 5.01 2.66 -7.96
C MET A 48 6.50 2.78 -7.59
N LYS A 49 7.05 3.99 -7.51
CA LYS A 49 8.43 4.23 -7.06
C LYS A 49 8.62 3.87 -5.60
N THR A 50 7.68 4.22 -4.73
CA THR A 50 7.72 3.80 -3.31
C THR A 50 7.75 2.27 -3.18
N ILE A 51 6.89 1.57 -3.92
CA ILE A 51 6.85 0.11 -3.96
C ILE A 51 8.18 -0.47 -4.44
N TYR A 52 8.71 0.09 -5.53
CA TYR A 52 9.98 -0.31 -6.12
C TYR A 52 11.14 -0.15 -5.14
N GLU A 53 11.25 0.98 -4.46
CA GLU A 53 12.30 1.24 -3.47
C GLU A 53 12.23 0.25 -2.31
N GLU A 54 11.04 0.01 -1.77
CA GLU A 54 10.85 -0.92 -0.65
C GLU A 54 11.19 -2.36 -1.06
N HIS A 55 10.74 -2.81 -2.24
CA HIS A 55 11.08 -4.15 -2.72
C HIS A 55 12.53 -4.29 -3.15
N THR A 56 13.17 -3.22 -3.62
CA THR A 56 14.62 -3.20 -3.88
C THR A 56 15.37 -3.44 -2.58
N ARG A 57 14.97 -2.79 -1.49
CA ARG A 57 15.56 -2.98 -0.16
C ARG A 57 15.40 -4.42 0.35
N LEU A 58 14.27 -5.07 0.04
CA LEU A 58 13.95 -6.42 0.50
C LEU A 58 14.59 -7.54 -0.34
N SER A 59 14.70 -7.36 -1.66
CA SER A 59 15.01 -8.44 -2.60
C SER A 59 16.18 -8.15 -3.56
N GLY A 60 16.66 -6.91 -3.60
CA GLY A 60 17.65 -6.43 -4.56
C GLY A 60 17.09 -6.01 -5.92
N ASP A 61 15.81 -6.28 -6.22
CA ASP A 61 15.14 -5.88 -7.46
C ASP A 61 13.70 -5.43 -7.16
N GLY A 62 13.43 -4.13 -7.33
CA GLY A 62 12.14 -3.54 -6.98
C GLY A 62 10.96 -4.05 -7.80
N PHE A 63 11.18 -4.55 -9.00
CA PHE A 63 10.09 -5.10 -9.82
C PHE A 63 9.58 -6.46 -9.31
N THR A 64 10.25 -7.08 -8.35
CA THR A 64 9.78 -8.32 -7.73
C THR A 64 8.52 -8.16 -6.87
N ALA A 65 8.07 -6.92 -6.63
CA ALA A 65 6.76 -6.66 -6.05
C ALA A 65 5.61 -7.20 -6.90
N TRP A 66 5.80 -7.31 -8.21
CA TRP A 66 4.81 -7.80 -9.15
C TRP A 66 5.07 -9.26 -9.52
N ALA A 67 4.14 -10.15 -9.19
CA ALA A 67 4.26 -11.59 -9.45
C ALA A 67 4.51 -11.93 -10.93
N VAL A 68 3.98 -11.10 -11.85
CA VAL A 68 4.12 -11.28 -13.30
C VAL A 68 5.51 -10.91 -13.84
N TYR A 69 6.30 -10.11 -13.12
CA TYR A 69 7.54 -9.54 -13.63
C TYR A 69 8.59 -10.60 -13.97
N ARG A 70 8.90 -11.52 -13.05
CA ARG A 70 9.92 -12.55 -13.27
C ARG A 70 9.63 -13.48 -14.46
N PRO A 71 8.44 -14.10 -14.58
CA PRO A 71 8.18 -15.03 -15.69
C PRO A 71 8.06 -14.36 -17.06
N TYR A 72 7.61 -13.09 -17.12
CA TYR A 72 7.20 -12.47 -18.38
C TYR A 72 8.02 -11.25 -18.81
N CYS A 73 8.65 -10.54 -17.86
CA CYS A 73 9.22 -9.21 -18.12
C CYS A 73 10.73 -9.12 -17.87
N GLN A 74 11.27 -9.85 -16.90
CA GLN A 74 12.67 -9.73 -16.50
C GLN A 74 13.62 -9.98 -17.68
N GLY A 75 14.47 -9.00 -17.98
CA GLY A 75 15.43 -9.03 -19.09
C GLY A 75 14.82 -8.86 -20.49
N ARG A 76 13.56 -8.40 -20.61
CA ARG A 76 12.85 -8.23 -21.89
C ARG A 76 12.25 -6.85 -22.08
N SER A 77 12.60 -5.86 -21.25
CA SER A 77 12.04 -4.50 -21.29
C SER A 77 12.15 -3.84 -22.66
N ASP A 78 13.28 -4.04 -23.34
CA ASP A 78 13.61 -3.37 -24.60
C ASP A 78 12.63 -3.74 -25.72
N HIS A 79 12.05 -4.94 -25.66
CA HIS A 79 11.04 -5.38 -26.62
C HIS A 79 9.78 -4.49 -26.59
N TYR A 80 9.41 -3.97 -25.42
CA TYR A 80 8.19 -3.19 -25.22
C TYR A 80 8.34 -1.71 -25.62
N ILE A 81 9.58 -1.21 -25.70
CA ILE A 81 9.86 0.20 -26.05
C ILE A 81 10.50 0.35 -27.44
N ASN A 82 10.67 -0.74 -28.18
CA ASN A 82 11.21 -0.70 -29.54
C ASN A 82 10.30 0.12 -30.46
N GLY A 83 10.88 1.02 -31.27
CA GLY A 83 10.15 1.95 -32.13
C GLY A 83 9.60 3.18 -31.40
N CYS A 84 9.80 3.26 -30.07
CA CYS A 84 9.53 4.46 -29.30
C CYS A 84 10.80 5.31 -29.20
N PHE A 85 10.65 6.63 -29.10
CA PHE A 85 11.76 7.58 -28.93
C PHE A 85 12.74 7.72 -30.12
N ASP A 86 12.48 7.08 -31.26
CA ASP A 86 13.25 7.23 -32.51
C ASP A 86 13.04 8.58 -33.23
N ALA A 87 12.69 9.63 -32.49
CA ALA A 87 12.53 10.96 -33.05
C ALA A 87 13.89 11.52 -33.48
N ASP A 88 14.02 11.71 -34.78
CA ASP A 88 15.10 12.45 -35.45
C ASP A 88 15.29 13.82 -34.76
N PRO A 89 16.50 14.20 -34.29
CA PRO A 89 16.75 15.44 -33.53
C PRO A 89 16.42 16.74 -34.30
N THR A 90 15.97 16.64 -35.54
CA THR A 90 15.79 17.77 -36.46
C THR A 90 14.35 18.29 -36.55
N THR A 91 13.35 17.63 -35.93
CA THR A 91 11.92 17.99 -36.13
C THR A 91 11.25 18.70 -34.94
N SER A 92 11.94 18.88 -33.80
CA SER A 92 11.36 19.56 -32.62
C SER A 92 11.30 21.10 -32.68
N THR A 93 11.82 21.74 -33.74
CA THR A 93 11.89 23.22 -33.78
C THR A 93 10.70 23.90 -34.48
N LEU A 94 9.84 23.19 -35.22
CA LEU A 94 8.83 23.84 -36.07
C LEU A 94 7.36 23.53 -35.76
N LEU A 95 7.05 22.93 -34.61
CA LEU A 95 5.68 22.96 -34.11
C LEU A 95 5.55 24.10 -33.08
N PRO A 96 4.86 25.21 -33.41
CA PRO A 96 4.54 26.21 -32.40
C PRO A 96 3.65 25.54 -31.35
N SER A 97 4.14 25.54 -30.11
CA SER A 97 3.37 25.24 -28.90
C SER A 97 2.10 26.08 -28.86
N THR A 98 1.04 25.57 -29.48
CA THR A 98 -0.32 26.09 -29.36
C THR A 98 -1.25 24.97 -28.91
N THR A 99 -0.81 24.13 -27.98
CA THR A 99 -1.74 23.50 -27.07
C THR A 99 -2.15 24.58 -26.07
N LYS A 100 -3.31 25.20 -26.30
CA LYS A 100 -4.06 25.78 -25.19
C LYS A 100 -4.18 24.67 -24.16
N ARG A 101 -3.41 24.77 -23.08
CA ARG A 101 -3.58 24.00 -21.86
C ARG A 101 -5.04 24.17 -21.47
N LEU A 102 -5.87 23.15 -21.72
CA LEU A 102 -7.15 23.06 -21.04
C LEU A 102 -6.79 22.76 -19.60
N SER A 103 -6.61 23.81 -18.81
CA SER A 103 -6.62 23.72 -17.37
C SER A 103 -8.02 23.30 -16.96
N SER A 104 -8.28 21.99 -16.94
CA SER A 104 -9.21 21.43 -15.97
C SER A 104 -8.54 21.52 -14.60
N THR A 105 -8.36 22.75 -14.12
CA THR A 105 -8.22 22.98 -12.70
C THR A 105 -9.60 22.74 -12.12
N THR A 106 -9.94 21.47 -11.90
CA THR A 106 -10.95 21.15 -10.92
C THR A 106 -10.28 21.45 -9.58
N PRO A 107 -10.73 22.45 -8.81
CA PRO A 107 -10.22 22.61 -7.46
C PRO A 107 -10.53 21.32 -6.69
N ARG A 108 -9.47 20.59 -6.31
CA ARG A 108 -9.54 19.55 -5.28
C ARG A 108 -10.10 20.23 -4.05
N THR A 109 -11.40 20.05 -3.81
CA THR A 109 -12.05 20.57 -2.62
C THR A 109 -11.62 19.65 -1.49
N THR A 110 -10.46 19.92 -0.92
CA THR A 110 -10.04 19.32 0.34
C THR A 110 -11.00 19.85 1.42
N ARG A 111 -12.19 19.26 1.53
CA ARG A 111 -13.10 19.51 2.66
C ARG A 111 -12.53 18.77 3.86
N TRP A 112 -11.48 19.32 4.44
CA TRP A 112 -11.12 19.00 5.82
C TRP A 112 -12.23 19.56 6.70
N SER A 113 -13.07 18.67 7.22
CA SER A 113 -13.96 19.02 8.34
C SER A 113 -13.15 18.82 9.62
N PRO A 114 -12.86 19.86 10.42
CA PRO A 114 -12.39 19.65 11.77
C PRO A 114 -13.54 19.03 12.57
N ILE A 115 -13.42 17.75 12.90
CA ILE A 115 -14.27 17.13 13.93
C ILE A 115 -13.84 17.77 15.26
N THR A 116 -14.51 18.85 15.62
CA THR A 116 -14.56 19.30 17.02
C THR A 116 -15.49 18.35 17.76
N SER A 117 -14.97 17.19 18.14
CA SER A 117 -15.62 16.38 19.17
C SER A 117 -15.51 17.14 20.49
N LYS A 118 -16.53 17.94 20.80
CA LYS A 118 -16.86 18.26 22.18
C LYS A 118 -17.17 16.93 22.87
N SER A 119 -16.17 16.37 23.54
CA SER A 119 -16.35 15.27 24.46
C SER A 119 -17.04 15.82 25.71
N THR A 120 -18.37 15.89 25.67
CA THR A 120 -19.18 16.03 26.89
C THR A 120 -19.00 14.73 27.66
N MET A 121 -18.21 14.79 28.73
CA MET A 121 -18.06 13.65 29.65
C MET A 121 -19.41 13.32 30.27
N LEU A 122 -19.99 12.20 29.85
CA LEU A 122 -21.02 11.51 30.61
C LEU A 122 -20.33 10.63 31.66
N PRO A 123 -20.78 10.64 32.93
CA PRO A 123 -20.16 9.82 33.98
C PRO A 123 -20.48 8.35 33.74
N THR A 124 -19.45 7.56 33.42
CA THR A 124 -19.53 6.09 33.42
C THR A 124 -19.44 5.60 34.86
N THR A 125 -20.54 5.08 35.38
CA THR A 125 -20.58 4.27 36.60
C THR A 125 -19.81 2.98 36.38
N SER A 126 -18.73 2.78 37.12
CA SER A 126 -17.95 1.54 37.16
C SER A 126 -18.78 0.36 37.69
N PRO A 127 -18.83 -0.80 36.99
CA PRO A 127 -19.21 -2.05 37.62
C PRO A 127 -17.98 -2.65 38.32
N THR A 128 -18.02 -2.64 39.65
CA THR A 128 -17.11 -3.37 40.54
C THR A 128 -17.15 -4.86 40.19
N THR A 129 -16.13 -5.36 39.49
CA THR A 129 -15.92 -6.80 39.34
C THR A 129 -15.18 -7.29 40.58
N GLN A 130 -15.90 -8.03 41.42
CA GLN A 130 -15.36 -8.67 42.61
C GLN A 130 -14.30 -9.71 42.23
N ARG A 131 -13.16 -9.60 42.90
CA ARG A 131 -12.04 -10.54 42.89
C ARG A 131 -12.42 -11.79 43.67
N SER A 132 -12.65 -12.90 42.98
CA SER A 132 -12.72 -14.22 43.62
C SER A 132 -11.32 -14.69 44.00
N THR A 133 -11.05 -14.77 45.30
CA THR A 133 -9.88 -15.44 45.87
C THR A 133 -10.01 -16.95 45.70
N ILE A 134 -9.18 -17.54 44.85
CA ILE A 134 -8.93 -18.98 44.84
C ILE A 134 -7.69 -19.23 45.68
N SER A 135 -7.88 -19.84 46.85
CA SER A 135 -6.82 -20.43 47.67
C SER A 135 -6.30 -21.68 46.96
N THR A 136 -5.08 -21.62 46.43
CA THR A 136 -4.38 -22.82 45.95
C THR A 136 -3.37 -23.25 47.00
N THR A 137 -3.72 -24.31 47.72
CA THR A 137 -2.91 -24.99 48.72
C THR A 137 -1.66 -25.59 48.09
N THR A 138 -0.51 -25.26 48.65
CA THR A 138 0.81 -25.79 48.29
C THR A 138 0.85 -27.30 48.51
N ALA A 139 1.06 -28.09 47.46
CA ALA A 139 1.45 -29.50 47.57
C ALA A 139 2.80 -29.71 46.88
N ARG A 140 3.84 -29.96 47.69
CA ARG A 140 5.16 -30.43 47.26
C ARG A 140 5.10 -31.92 46.93
N SER A 141 5.71 -32.32 45.81
CA SER A 141 6.43 -33.59 45.57
C SER A 141 6.63 -33.75 44.06
N ALA A 142 7.65 -34.38 43.51
CA ALA A 142 9.00 -34.75 43.93
C ALA A 142 9.71 -35.04 42.59
N ILE A 143 10.96 -34.62 42.46
CA ILE A 143 11.74 -34.75 41.23
C ILE A 143 12.13 -36.23 41.08
N LYS A 144 11.76 -36.86 39.95
CA LYS A 144 12.40 -38.11 39.52
C LYS A 144 13.07 -37.89 38.17
N SER A 145 14.39 -37.94 38.25
CA SER A 145 15.33 -38.03 37.15
C SER A 145 15.16 -39.39 36.46
N THR A 146 15.01 -39.39 35.13
CA THR A 146 15.17 -40.61 34.33
C THR A 146 15.88 -40.28 33.04
N THR A 147 17.14 -40.70 33.03
CA THR A 147 18.04 -40.89 31.89
C THR A 147 17.38 -41.73 30.81
N SER A 148 17.52 -41.33 29.55
CA SER A 148 17.38 -42.24 28.41
C SER A 148 18.53 -41.98 27.43
N LEU A 149 19.48 -42.91 27.46
CA LEU A 149 20.41 -43.17 26.38
C LEU A 149 19.72 -44.18 25.47
N PHE A 150 19.52 -43.83 24.20
CA PHE A 150 19.77 -44.63 22.99
C PHE A 150 19.52 -43.74 21.77
#